data_AF-A0A7T8JHU3-F1
#
_entry.id   AF-A0A7T8JHU3-F1
#
_cell.length_a   1.000
_cell.length_b   1.000
_cell.length_c   1.000
_cell.angle_alpha   90.00
_cell.angle_beta   90.00
_cell.angle_gamma   90.00
#
_symmetry.space_group_name_H-M   'P 1'
#
loop_
_entity.id
_entity.type
_entity.pdbx_description
1 polymer ?
#
loop_
_entity_poly.entity_id
_entity_poly.type
_entity_poly.pdbx_seq_one_letter_code
_entity_poly.pdbx_strand_id
1 'polypeptide(L)'
;RIENLHYAYTKAAHHFAQPRQQQLLKVDPKRLQASLQTIVGMVVYSWAKVSKELMADLSIHYTYTLVLDDSKDDPHPTMENYFDDLQAGREQAHPWWRLVNEHFPNVLRHFGPFCSLNLIRSTLDFFEGCWIEQYNFGGYPGSHDYPGFLRRMNGLGHCVGASLWPKAQFDERKQFLEITSSIAQMENWMVWVNDLMSF
;
A
#
# COMPACT_ATOMS: atom_id res chain seq x y z
N ARG A 1 16.21 2.69 16.39
CA ARG A 1 15.11 3.53 15.84
C ARG A 1 15.64 4.60 14.90
N ILE A 2 16.44 5.56 15.37
CA ILE A 2 17.00 6.65 14.53
C ILE A 2 17.71 6.12 13.27
N GLU A 3 18.56 5.10 13.42
CA GLU A 3 19.26 4.50 12.29
C GLU A 3 18.32 3.91 11.22
N ASN A 4 17.26 3.20 11.64
CA ASN A 4 16.28 2.62 10.72
C ASN A 4 15.42 3.70 10.05
N LEU A 5 15.03 4.74 10.81
CA LEU A 5 14.32 5.90 10.26
C LEU A 5 15.15 6.58 9.17
N HIS A 6 16.42 6.87 9.46
CA HIS A 6 17.32 7.49 8.50
C HIS A 6 17.53 6.60 7.27
N TYR A 7 17.72 5.28 7.45
CA TYR A 7 17.90 4.37 6.33
C TYR A 7 16.68 4.31 5.41
N ALA A 8 15.49 4.06 5.98
CA ALA A 8 14.25 3.97 5.22
C ALA A 8 13.92 5.29 4.53
N TYR A 9 14.04 6.41 5.25
CA TYR A 9 13.85 7.74 4.69
C TYR A 9 14.83 8.03 3.55
N THR A 10 16.13 7.82 3.76
CA THR A 10 17.14 8.15 2.74
C THR A 10 16.90 7.39 1.45
N LYS A 11 16.64 6.08 1.51
CA LYS A 11 16.37 5.28 0.32
C LYS A 11 15.08 5.72 -0.38
N ALA A 12 14.00 5.92 0.37
CA ALA A 12 12.72 6.37 -0.20
C ALA A 12 12.80 7.80 -0.77
N ALA A 13 13.50 8.72 -0.11
CA ALA A 13 13.70 10.08 -0.60
C ALA A 13 14.48 10.09 -1.92
N HIS A 14 15.55 9.29 -2.04
CA HIS A 14 16.27 9.13 -3.32
C HIS A 14 15.38 8.53 -4.40
N HIS A 15 14.53 7.55 -4.07
CA HIS A 15 13.56 6.98 -4.99
C HIS A 15 12.60 8.05 -5.53
N PHE A 16 11.92 8.76 -4.64
CA PHE A 16 10.94 9.78 -5.04
C PHE A 16 11.57 11.01 -5.69
N ALA A 17 12.84 11.31 -5.46
CA ALA A 17 13.55 12.41 -6.11
C ALA A 17 13.95 12.13 -7.58
N GLN A 18 13.79 10.90 -8.06
CA GLN A 18 14.13 10.57 -9.46
C GLN A 18 13.22 11.33 -10.44
N PRO A 19 13.75 11.79 -11.61
CA PRO A 19 12.98 12.58 -12.57
C PRO A 19 11.67 11.94 -13.02
N ARG A 20 11.68 10.62 -13.26
CA ARG A 20 10.48 9.85 -13.67
C ARG A 20 9.39 9.88 -12.59
N GLN A 21 9.78 9.72 -11.33
CA GLN A 21 8.86 9.76 -10.19
C GLN A 21 8.26 11.16 -10.03
N GLN A 22 9.11 12.20 -10.06
CA GLN A 22 8.68 13.60 -10.00
C GLN A 22 7.77 14.00 -11.17
N GLN A 23 7.96 13.42 -12.35
CA GLN A 23 7.15 13.72 -13.52
C GLN A 23 5.76 13.07 -13.47
N LEU A 24 5.69 11.80 -13.07
CA LEU A 24 4.46 11.01 -13.13
C LEU A 24 3.61 11.11 -11.85
N LEU A 25 4.23 11.26 -10.68
CA LEU A 25 3.52 11.39 -9.42
C LEU A 25 3.09 12.84 -9.21
N LYS A 26 1.80 13.14 -9.44
CA LYS A 26 1.24 14.48 -9.28
C LYS A 26 0.93 14.77 -7.82
N VAL A 27 1.93 15.24 -7.09
CA VAL A 27 1.82 15.56 -5.66
C VAL A 27 2.57 16.84 -5.34
N ASP A 28 2.01 17.66 -4.44
CA ASP A 28 2.72 18.82 -3.91
C ASP A 28 3.99 18.36 -3.15
N PRO A 29 5.16 18.98 -3.37
CA PRO A 29 6.40 18.55 -2.72
C PRO A 29 6.35 18.56 -1.19
N LYS A 30 5.65 19.50 -0.56
CA LYS A 30 5.51 19.53 0.91
C LYS A 30 4.61 18.41 1.39
N ARG A 31 3.54 18.12 0.66
CA ARG A 31 2.66 16.98 0.94
C ARG A 31 3.41 15.66 0.82
N LEU A 32 4.14 15.44 -0.26
CA LEU A 32 4.96 14.23 -0.44
C LEU A 32 5.98 14.06 0.70
N GLN A 33 6.64 15.15 1.08
CA GLN A 33 7.59 15.15 2.18
C GLN A 33 6.95 14.73 3.51
N ALA A 34 5.77 15.29 3.84
CA ALA A 34 5.06 14.95 5.08
C ALA A 34 4.51 13.52 5.06
N SER A 35 3.94 13.08 3.93
CA SER A 35 3.47 11.70 3.74
C SER A 35 4.62 10.70 3.91
N LEU A 36 5.77 10.96 3.28
CA LEU A 36 6.94 10.10 3.39
C LEU A 36 7.45 9.99 4.84
N GLN A 37 7.54 11.11 5.56
CA GLN A 37 7.97 11.11 6.97
C GLN A 37 7.02 10.31 7.85
N THR A 38 5.71 10.47 7.65
CA THR A 38 4.68 9.74 8.39
C THR A 38 4.77 8.25 8.14
N ILE A 39 4.88 7.83 6.88
CA ILE A 39 4.96 6.43 6.50
C ILE A 39 6.27 5.77 6.96
N VAL A 40 7.41 6.46 6.86
CA VAL A 40 8.67 5.94 7.39
C VAL A 40 8.56 5.72 8.91
N GLY A 41 7.90 6.63 9.62
CA GLY A 41 7.56 6.46 11.03
C GLY A 41 6.71 5.21 11.27
N MET A 42 5.58 5.09 10.56
CA MET A 42 4.68 3.94 10.65
C MET A 42 5.41 2.60 10.45
N VAL A 43 6.18 2.50 9.35
CA VAL A 43 6.86 1.24 8.98
C VAL A 43 7.96 0.90 9.97
N VAL A 44 8.84 1.84 10.31
CA VAL A 44 9.99 1.55 11.18
C VAL A 44 9.55 1.19 12.61
N TYR A 45 8.45 1.77 13.09
CA TYR A 45 7.95 1.49 14.43
C TYR A 45 7.13 0.20 14.51
N SER A 46 6.42 -0.17 13.42
CA SER A 46 5.50 -1.32 13.43
C SER A 46 6.15 -2.60 12.87
N TRP A 47 6.95 -2.52 11.80
CA TRP A 47 7.71 -3.66 11.24
C TRP A 47 9.06 -3.84 11.94
N ALA A 48 9.10 -3.70 13.26
CA ALA A 48 10.34 -3.60 14.04
C ALA A 48 11.31 -4.79 13.91
N LYS A 49 10.86 -5.93 13.37
CA LYS A 49 11.64 -7.17 13.23
C LYS A 49 12.21 -7.40 11.83
N VAL A 50 11.78 -6.64 10.83
CA VAL A 50 12.22 -6.87 9.45
C VAL A 50 13.56 -6.18 9.15
N SER A 51 14.16 -6.51 8.01
CA SER A 51 15.42 -5.88 7.57
C SER A 51 15.22 -4.40 7.24
N LYS A 52 16.31 -3.61 7.31
CA LYS A 52 16.29 -2.20 6.89
C LYS A 52 15.86 -2.03 5.44
N GLU A 53 16.27 -2.96 4.57
CA GLU A 53 15.85 -2.98 3.16
C GLU A 53 14.33 -3.13 3.02
N LEU A 54 13.73 -4.08 3.74
CA LEU A 54 12.27 -4.26 3.70
C LEU A 54 11.54 -3.06 4.31
N MET A 55 12.05 -2.47 5.40
CA MET A 55 11.49 -1.22 5.94
C MET A 55 11.48 -0.11 4.89
N ALA A 56 12.57 0.05 4.14
CA ALA A 56 12.66 1.06 3.09
C ALA A 56 11.72 0.78 1.91
N ASP A 57 11.68 -0.46 1.42
CA ASP A 57 10.84 -0.84 0.27
C ASP A 57 9.34 -0.74 0.61
N LEU A 58 8.93 -1.14 1.83
CA LEU A 58 7.56 -0.92 2.32
C LEU A 58 7.26 0.57 2.53
N SER A 59 8.23 1.37 2.98
CA SER A 59 8.03 2.82 3.13
C SER A 59 7.73 3.48 1.79
N ILE A 60 8.39 3.06 0.71
CA ILE A 60 8.08 3.54 -0.64
C ILE A 60 6.67 3.12 -1.05
N HIS A 61 6.32 1.84 -0.89
CA HIS A 61 5.00 1.32 -1.27
C HIS A 61 3.85 2.02 -0.54
N TYR A 62 3.92 2.12 0.79
CA TYR A 62 2.88 2.78 1.58
C TYR A 62 2.86 4.31 1.40
N THR A 63 3.95 4.92 0.94
CA THR A 63 3.93 6.34 0.53
C THR A 63 3.18 6.51 -0.78
N TYR A 64 3.31 5.58 -1.74
CA TYR A 64 2.47 5.62 -2.96
C TYR A 64 0.99 5.51 -2.64
N THR A 65 0.59 4.60 -1.74
CA THR A 65 -0.82 4.44 -1.37
C THR A 65 -1.34 5.70 -0.68
N LEU A 66 -0.61 6.25 0.29
CA LEU A 66 -1.01 7.48 0.97
C LEU A 66 -1.09 8.70 0.03
N VAL A 67 -0.25 8.77 -1.01
CA VAL A 67 -0.33 9.86 -1.99
C VAL A 67 -1.56 9.72 -2.90
N LEU A 68 -2.01 8.49 -3.19
CA LEU A 68 -3.21 8.23 -3.98
C LEU A 68 -4.49 8.57 -3.22
N ASP A 69 -4.50 8.35 -1.90
CA ASP A 69 -5.60 8.70 -0.99
C ASP A 69 -6.04 10.17 -1.14
N ASP A 70 -5.07 11.06 -1.41
CA ASP A 70 -5.31 12.48 -1.63
C ASP A 70 -5.58 12.88 -3.10
N SER A 71 -5.68 11.91 -4.02
CA SER A 71 -5.92 12.16 -5.45
C SER A 71 -7.38 12.49 -5.73
N LYS A 72 -7.62 13.39 -6.69
CA LYS A 72 -8.96 13.77 -7.15
C LYS A 72 -9.19 13.47 -8.64
N ASP A 73 -8.21 12.84 -9.28
CA ASP A 73 -8.28 12.51 -10.71
C ASP A 73 -9.20 11.31 -10.90
N ASP A 74 -10.22 11.43 -11.75
CA ASP A 74 -11.14 10.33 -12.07
C ASP A 74 -10.37 9.16 -12.73
N PRO A 75 -10.35 7.96 -12.10
CA PRO A 75 -9.68 6.80 -12.66
C PRO A 75 -10.31 6.28 -13.95
N HIS A 76 -11.61 6.53 -14.19
CA HIS A 76 -12.39 5.90 -15.25
C HIS A 76 -11.70 5.89 -16.62
N PRO A 77 -11.24 7.03 -17.19
CA PRO A 77 -10.64 7.05 -18.53
C PRO A 77 -9.33 6.27 -18.62
N THR A 78 -8.63 6.11 -17.49
CA THR A 78 -7.34 5.41 -17.44
C THR A 78 -7.47 3.92 -17.10
N MET A 79 -8.68 3.44 -16.81
CA MET A 79 -8.95 2.06 -16.44
C MET A 79 -9.66 1.28 -17.56
N GLU A 80 -10.12 1.93 -18.63
CA GLU A 80 -10.85 1.30 -19.75
C GLU A 80 -10.10 0.08 -20.33
N ASN A 81 -8.78 0.18 -20.50
CA ASN A 81 -7.93 -0.87 -21.08
C ASN A 81 -7.05 -1.57 -20.03
N TYR A 82 -7.33 -1.40 -18.74
CA TYR A 82 -6.47 -1.88 -17.64
C TYR A 82 -6.10 -3.36 -17.80
N PHE A 83 -7.11 -4.20 -18.04
CA PHE A 83 -6.92 -5.65 -18.14
C PHE A 83 -6.17 -6.05 -19.41
N ASP A 84 -6.53 -5.48 -20.57
CA ASP A 84 -5.86 -5.78 -21.83
C ASP A 84 -4.39 -5.36 -21.81
N ASP A 85 -4.08 -4.21 -21.18
CA ASP A 85 -2.71 -3.76 -20.98
C ASP A 85 -1.95 -4.64 -20.00
N LEU A 86 -2.59 -5.06 -18.89
CA LEU A 86 -1.98 -5.97 -17.92
C LEU A 86 -1.65 -7.33 -18.55
N GLN A 87 -2.61 -7.94 -19.24
CA GLN A 87 -2.47 -9.25 -19.87
C GLN A 87 -1.41 -9.24 -20.98
N ALA A 88 -1.32 -8.14 -21.73
CA ALA A 88 -0.34 -7.98 -22.80
C ALA A 88 1.04 -7.48 -22.30
N GLY A 89 1.21 -7.22 -21.01
CA GLY A 89 2.45 -6.69 -20.44
C GLY A 89 2.78 -5.26 -20.89
N ARG A 90 1.78 -4.46 -21.27
CA ARG A 90 1.94 -3.05 -21.61
C ARG A 90 1.94 -2.20 -20.34
N GLU A 91 2.60 -1.05 -20.43
CA GLU A 91 2.59 -0.06 -19.37
C GLU A 91 1.14 0.46 -19.16
N GLN A 92 0.69 0.52 -17.91
CA GLN A 92 -0.68 0.94 -17.56
C GLN A 92 -0.93 2.42 -17.92
N ALA A 93 -2.15 2.77 -18.31
CA ALA A 93 -2.48 4.16 -18.62
C ALA A 93 -2.41 5.07 -17.38
N HIS A 94 -2.96 4.62 -16.24
CA HIS A 94 -2.95 5.41 -15.00
C HIS A 94 -1.50 5.58 -14.46
N PRO A 95 -1.00 6.81 -14.26
CA PRO A 95 0.39 7.05 -13.87
C PRO A 95 0.79 6.40 -12.56
N TRP A 96 -0.09 6.36 -11.57
CA TRP A 96 0.17 5.66 -10.31
C TRP A 96 0.43 4.15 -10.52
N TRP A 97 -0.38 3.46 -11.33
CA TRP A 97 -0.18 2.04 -11.63
C TRP A 97 1.15 1.77 -12.32
N ARG A 98 1.61 2.68 -13.18
CA ARG A 98 2.94 2.57 -13.80
C ARG A 98 4.05 2.54 -12.76
N LEU A 99 4.06 3.53 -11.87
CA LEU A 99 5.09 3.68 -10.85
C LEU A 99 5.05 2.55 -9.82
N VAL A 100 3.85 2.18 -9.37
CA VAL A 100 3.66 1.13 -8.37
C VAL A 100 4.04 -0.23 -8.93
N ASN A 101 3.57 -0.61 -10.12
CA ASN A 101 3.89 -1.90 -10.73
C ASN A 101 5.38 -2.02 -11.08
N GLU A 102 6.01 -0.91 -11.51
CA GLU A 102 7.45 -0.86 -11.76
C GLU A 102 8.27 -1.05 -10.48
N HIS A 103 7.83 -0.46 -9.36
CA HIS A 103 8.51 -0.60 -8.07
C HIS A 103 8.18 -1.92 -7.34
N PHE A 104 7.00 -2.50 -7.56
CA PHE A 104 6.48 -3.63 -6.78
C PHE A 104 7.45 -4.81 -6.63
N PRO A 105 8.22 -5.22 -7.66
CA PRO A 105 9.22 -6.28 -7.52
C PRO A 105 10.22 -6.06 -6.37
N ASN A 106 10.57 -4.80 -6.05
CA ASN A 106 11.45 -4.47 -4.92
C ASN A 106 10.82 -4.78 -3.55
N VAL A 107 9.49 -4.81 -3.47
CA VAL A 107 8.73 -5.23 -2.29
C VAL A 107 8.54 -6.74 -2.31
N LEU A 108 8.02 -7.29 -3.41
CA LEU A 108 7.65 -8.71 -3.50
C LEU A 108 8.84 -9.67 -3.37
N ARG A 109 10.06 -9.21 -3.73
CA ARG A 109 11.28 -10.01 -3.55
C ARG A 109 11.50 -10.47 -2.11
N HIS A 110 10.93 -9.78 -1.11
CA HIS A 110 11.06 -10.11 0.30
C HIS A 110 10.12 -11.21 0.79
N PHE A 111 9.16 -11.64 -0.03
CA PHE A 111 8.07 -12.52 0.38
C PHE A 111 8.01 -13.82 -0.43
N GLY A 112 7.29 -14.80 0.12
CA GLY A 112 6.83 -15.98 -0.62
C GLY A 112 5.64 -15.64 -1.52
N PRO A 113 5.22 -16.57 -2.39
CA PRO A 113 4.12 -16.34 -3.33
C PRO A 113 2.78 -16.06 -2.65
N PHE A 114 2.45 -16.67 -1.51
CA PHE A 114 1.16 -16.44 -0.84
C PHE A 114 1.08 -15.03 -0.23
N CYS A 115 2.11 -14.59 0.49
CA CYS A 115 2.18 -13.23 1.00
C CYS A 115 2.24 -12.21 -0.15
N SER A 116 3.01 -12.48 -1.20
CA SER A 116 3.08 -11.61 -2.39
C SER A 116 1.71 -11.40 -3.04
N LEU A 117 0.92 -12.47 -3.17
CA LEU A 117 -0.45 -12.37 -3.70
C LEU A 117 -1.35 -11.51 -2.80
N ASN A 118 -1.23 -11.61 -1.49
CA ASN A 118 -2.00 -10.79 -0.56
C ASN A 118 -1.67 -9.30 -0.68
N LEU A 119 -0.39 -8.95 -0.89
CA LEU A 119 0.01 -7.57 -1.16
C LEU A 119 -0.62 -7.08 -2.47
N ILE A 120 -0.50 -7.84 -3.56
CA ILE A 120 -1.05 -7.48 -4.87
C ILE A 120 -2.58 -7.22 -4.79
N ARG A 121 -3.33 -8.17 -4.21
CA ARG A 121 -4.79 -8.04 -4.08
C ARG A 121 -5.16 -6.81 -3.26
N SER A 122 -4.54 -6.64 -2.11
CA SER A 122 -4.87 -5.54 -1.21
C SER A 122 -4.53 -4.17 -1.80
N THR A 123 -3.49 -4.06 -2.64
CA THR A 123 -3.18 -2.83 -3.37
C THR A 123 -4.19 -2.55 -4.48
N LEU A 124 -4.72 -3.59 -5.13
CA LEU A 124 -5.81 -3.46 -6.10
C LEU A 124 -7.12 -3.02 -5.42
N ASP A 125 -7.47 -3.66 -4.30
CA ASP A 125 -8.61 -3.30 -3.46
C ASP A 125 -8.48 -1.82 -3.03
N PHE A 126 -7.31 -1.39 -2.57
CA PHE A 126 -7.06 0.00 -2.19
C PHE A 126 -7.29 1.00 -3.31
N PHE A 127 -6.87 0.67 -4.54
CA PHE A 127 -7.12 1.55 -5.69
C PHE A 127 -8.62 1.72 -5.97
N GLU A 128 -9.41 0.63 -5.88
CA GLU A 128 -10.88 0.71 -5.98
C GLU A 128 -11.48 1.52 -4.81
N GLY A 129 -10.95 1.37 -3.60
CA GLY A 129 -11.35 2.15 -2.43
C GLY A 129 -11.21 3.65 -2.66
N CYS A 130 -10.02 4.10 -3.10
CA CYS A 130 -9.80 5.51 -3.42
C CYS A 130 -10.72 5.99 -4.56
N TRP A 131 -11.02 5.14 -5.54
CA TRP A 131 -11.98 5.49 -6.61
C TRP A 131 -13.39 5.73 -6.04
N ILE A 132 -13.89 4.83 -5.19
CA ILE A 132 -15.21 4.98 -4.54
C ILE A 132 -15.26 6.26 -3.68
N GLU A 133 -14.17 6.57 -2.97
CA GLU A 133 -14.10 7.74 -2.07
C GLU A 133 -14.21 9.09 -2.80
N GLN A 134 -13.86 9.15 -4.08
CA GLN A 134 -14.05 10.37 -4.88
C GLN A 134 -15.51 10.83 -4.96
N TYR A 135 -16.46 9.91 -4.79
CA TYR A 135 -17.89 10.21 -4.77
C TYR A 135 -18.36 10.76 -3.43
N ASN A 136 -17.50 10.77 -2.40
CA ASN A 136 -17.81 11.23 -1.04
C ASN A 136 -19.13 10.65 -0.50
N PHE A 137 -19.36 9.37 -0.80
CA PHE A 137 -20.62 8.67 -0.51
C PHE A 137 -20.48 7.80 0.74
N GLY A 138 -21.23 8.15 1.79
CA GLY A 138 -21.26 7.42 3.06
C GLY A 138 -22.20 6.20 3.10
N GLY A 139 -22.82 5.84 1.97
CA GLY A 139 -23.83 4.79 1.89
C GLY A 139 -25.25 5.32 2.01
N TYR A 140 -26.21 4.59 1.43
CA TYR A 140 -27.64 4.91 1.58
C TYR A 140 -28.12 4.58 2.99
N PRO A 141 -29.13 5.30 3.54
CA PRO A 141 -29.78 4.92 4.78
C PRO A 141 -30.29 3.47 4.72
N GLY A 142 -29.93 2.66 5.73
CA GLY A 142 -30.25 1.22 5.78
C GLY A 142 -29.23 0.30 5.11
N SER A 143 -28.19 0.83 4.45
CA SER A 143 -27.08 0.04 3.89
C SER A 143 -26.06 -0.32 4.97
N HIS A 144 -26.45 -1.21 5.89
CA HIS A 144 -25.66 -1.55 7.08
C HIS A 144 -24.27 -2.14 6.79
N ASP A 145 -24.11 -2.80 5.64
CA ASP A 145 -22.84 -3.45 5.26
C ASP A 145 -21.85 -2.49 4.58
N TYR A 146 -22.32 -1.31 4.12
CA TYR A 146 -21.49 -0.37 3.35
C TYR A 146 -20.27 0.15 4.12
N PRO A 147 -20.36 0.58 5.40
CA PRO A 147 -19.20 1.10 6.11
C PRO A 147 -18.07 0.08 6.24
N GLY A 148 -18.40 -1.17 6.62
CA GLY A 148 -17.41 -2.25 6.75
C GLY A 148 -16.89 -2.78 5.42
N PHE A 149 -17.68 -2.67 4.34
CA PHE A 149 -17.22 -2.92 2.98
C PHE A 149 -16.16 -1.89 2.57
N LEU A 150 -16.47 -0.60 2.63
CA LEU A 150 -15.57 0.46 2.18
C LEU A 150 -14.27 0.46 3.00
N ARG A 151 -14.38 0.25 4.32
CA ARG A 151 -13.21 0.25 5.20
C ARG A 151 -12.23 -0.89 4.92
N ARG A 152 -12.71 -2.04 4.45
CA ARG A 152 -11.83 -3.13 4.00
C ARG A 152 -11.17 -2.79 2.66
N MET A 153 -11.92 -2.16 1.76
CA MET A 153 -11.44 -1.75 0.44
C MET A 153 -10.26 -0.77 0.55
N ASN A 154 -10.41 0.32 1.32
CA ASN A 154 -9.35 1.34 1.50
C ASN A 154 -8.36 1.01 2.64
N GLY A 155 -8.55 -0.09 3.36
CA GLY A 155 -7.84 -0.34 4.61
C GLY A 155 -6.44 -0.95 4.47
N LEU A 156 -6.07 -1.47 3.29
CA LEU A 156 -4.79 -2.18 3.07
C LEU A 156 -4.53 -3.34 4.05
N GLY A 157 -5.57 -3.91 4.66
CA GLY A 157 -5.44 -4.86 5.77
C GLY A 157 -4.63 -6.11 5.41
N HIS A 158 -4.88 -6.70 4.24
CA HIS A 158 -4.11 -7.85 3.76
C HIS A 158 -2.67 -7.49 3.39
N CYS A 159 -2.42 -6.30 2.82
CA CYS A 159 -1.06 -5.80 2.55
C CYS A 159 -0.26 -5.70 3.86
N VAL A 160 -0.87 -5.10 4.90
CA VAL A 160 -0.25 -4.98 6.22
C VAL A 160 -0.02 -6.34 6.86
N GLY A 161 -1.06 -7.17 6.96
CA GLY A 161 -0.97 -8.47 7.62
C GLY A 161 0.05 -9.42 6.99
N ALA A 162 0.15 -9.44 5.65
CA ALA A 162 1.07 -10.32 4.93
C ALA A 162 2.51 -9.79 4.89
N SER A 163 2.71 -8.48 4.88
CA SER A 163 4.05 -7.88 4.81
C SER A 163 4.85 -8.01 6.11
N LEU A 164 4.24 -8.51 7.20
CA LEU A 164 4.90 -8.84 8.46
C LEU A 164 5.78 -10.11 8.38
N TRP A 165 5.70 -10.88 7.28
CA TRP A 165 6.26 -12.24 7.19
C TRP A 165 7.31 -12.38 6.07
N PRO A 166 8.47 -11.68 6.14
CA PRO A 166 9.52 -11.84 5.13
C PRO A 166 10.04 -13.27 5.07
N LYS A 167 10.24 -13.81 3.86
CA LYS A 167 10.71 -15.20 3.65
C LYS A 167 12.12 -15.46 4.18
N ALA A 168 12.88 -14.39 4.45
CA ALA A 168 14.20 -14.48 5.08
C ALA A 168 14.14 -14.86 6.57
N GLN A 169 12.97 -14.71 7.21
CA GLN A 169 12.75 -14.97 8.64
C GLN A 169 11.68 -16.04 8.89
N PHE A 170 10.73 -16.18 7.96
CA PHE A 170 9.58 -17.05 8.11
C PHE A 170 9.45 -17.98 6.90
N ASP A 171 9.11 -19.25 7.16
CA ASP A 171 8.83 -20.24 6.12
C ASP A 171 7.32 -20.26 5.89
N GLU A 172 6.90 -19.61 4.79
CA GLU A 172 5.50 -19.41 4.43
C GLU A 172 4.69 -20.71 4.38
N ARG A 173 5.32 -21.83 4.01
CA ARG A 173 4.63 -23.13 3.95
C ARG A 173 4.46 -23.75 5.32
N LYS A 174 5.49 -23.65 6.17
CA LYS A 174 5.44 -24.20 7.54
C LYS A 174 4.52 -23.42 8.46
N GLN A 175 4.37 -22.11 8.22
CA GLN A 175 3.63 -21.19 9.07
C GLN A 175 2.34 -20.67 8.40
N PHE A 176 1.86 -21.40 7.39
CA PHE A 176 0.75 -20.94 6.54
C PHE A 176 -0.51 -20.62 7.34
N LEU A 177 -0.85 -21.44 8.32
CA LEU A 177 -2.05 -21.29 9.14
C LEU A 177 -1.96 -20.06 10.04
N GLU A 178 -0.79 -19.85 10.66
CA GLU A 178 -0.52 -18.70 11.51
C GLU A 178 -0.49 -17.41 10.72
N ILE A 179 0.14 -17.41 9.53
CA ILE A 179 0.18 -16.25 8.64
C ILE A 179 -1.23 -15.90 8.18
N THR A 180 -2.01 -16.88 7.70
CA THR A 180 -3.39 -16.66 7.24
C THR A 180 -4.28 -16.13 8.37
N SER A 181 -4.18 -16.74 9.56
CA SER A 181 -4.95 -16.30 10.73
C SER A 181 -4.55 -14.91 11.19
N SER A 182 -3.26 -14.58 11.08
CA SER A 182 -2.73 -13.25 11.41
C SER A 182 -3.24 -12.20 10.42
N ILE A 183 -3.27 -12.50 9.13
CA ILE A 183 -3.82 -11.61 8.09
C ILE A 183 -5.28 -11.28 8.40
N ALA A 184 -6.12 -12.29 8.66
CA ALA A 184 -7.54 -12.11 8.92
C ALA A 184 -7.84 -11.30 10.20
N GLN A 185 -7.05 -11.49 11.26
CA GLN A 185 -7.24 -10.75 12.52
C GLN A 185 -6.64 -9.33 12.44
N MET A 186 -5.47 -9.19 11.82
CA MET A 186 -4.77 -7.92 11.71
C MET A 186 -5.48 -6.94 10.78
N GLU A 187 -6.19 -7.43 9.76
CA GLU A 187 -7.02 -6.60 8.87
C GLU A 187 -7.94 -5.68 9.68
N ASN A 188 -8.78 -6.25 10.55
CA ASN A 188 -9.74 -5.48 11.34
C ASN A 188 -9.07 -4.69 12.47
N TRP A 189 -8.09 -5.31 13.16
CA TRP A 189 -7.42 -4.64 14.28
C TRP A 189 -6.74 -3.34 13.83
N MET A 190 -5.99 -3.39 12.72
CA MET A 190 -5.23 -2.25 12.24
C MET A 190 -6.15 -1.09 11.82
N VAL A 191 -7.19 -1.37 11.04
CA VAL A 191 -8.10 -0.32 10.55
C VAL A 191 -8.92 0.30 11.68
N TRP A 192 -9.43 -0.50 12.62
CA TRP A 192 -10.21 0.02 13.74
C TRP A 192 -9.37 0.78 14.76
N VAL A 193 -8.13 0.35 15.01
CA VAL A 193 -7.20 1.13 15.84
C VAL A 193 -6.87 2.45 15.16
N ASN A 194 -6.65 2.46 13.85
CA ASN A 194 -6.42 3.70 13.11
C ASN A 194 -7.63 4.64 13.22
N ASP A 195 -8.85 4.16 12.99
CA ASP A 195 -10.08 4.95 13.08
C ASP A 195 -10.31 5.51 14.49
N LEU A 196 -10.06 4.70 15.53
CA LEU A 196 -10.19 5.15 16.91
C LEU A 196 -9.19 6.25 17.28
N MET A 197 -7.97 6.17 16.76
CA MET A 197 -6.89 7.11 17.08
C MET A 197 -6.88 8.36 16.18
N SER A 198 -7.69 8.37 15.11
CA SER A 198 -7.83 9.47 14.15
C SER A 198 -9.13 10.26 14.30
N PHE A 199 -10.03 9.85 15.20
CA PHE A 199 -11.26 10.56 15.57
C PHE A 199 -10.97 11.76 16.48
#